data_AF-A0A7J3TDM5-F1
#
_entry.id   AF-A0A7J3TDM5-F1
#
_cell.length_a   1.000
_cell.length_b   1.000
_cell.length_c   1.000
_cell.angle_alpha   90.00
_cell.angle_beta   90.00
_cell.angle_gamma   90.00
#
_symmetry.space_group_name_H-M   'P 1'
#
loop_
_entity.id
_entity.type
_entity.pdbx_description
1 polymer ?
#
loop_
_entity_poly.entity_id
_entity_poly.type
_entity_poly.pdbx_seq_one_letter_code
_entity_poly.pdbx_strand_id
1 'polypeptide(L)'
;EKAFPELNEAEGLTFNGKIDAVFSDESGNNHLILDYKTDRTSDYGSEHRQQLSVYRRIYSVGTGIPEGRIKVALGYVSLRGTVNTGKIDYRLDDAEPRPSALDTFKRHLGELIHYRNDPEYFIDALMSKEEDDTLYRYMTRYI
;
A
#
# COMPACT_ATOMS: atom_id res chain seq x y z
N GLU A 1 -7.70 13.73 12.14
CA GLU A 1 -6.29 13.81 12.54
C GLU A 1 -5.40 13.45 11.34
N LYS A 2 -4.19 14.00 11.22
CA LYS A 2 -3.29 13.72 10.08
C LYS A 2 -2.73 12.29 10.25
N ALA A 3 -2.84 11.43 9.24
CA ALA A 3 -2.31 10.06 9.31
C ALA A 3 -0.77 10.03 9.43
N PHE A 4 -0.10 11.01 8.81
CA PHE A 4 1.36 11.17 8.77
C PHE A 4 1.74 12.61 9.16
N PRO A 5 1.64 12.96 10.46
CA PRO A 5 1.91 14.33 10.92
C PRO A 5 3.35 14.78 10.69
N GLU A 6 4.30 13.86 10.57
CA GLU A 6 5.72 14.14 10.29
C GLU A 6 5.97 14.70 8.88
N LEU A 7 5.02 14.53 7.94
CA LEU A 7 5.10 15.03 6.57
C LEU A 7 4.37 16.38 6.47
N ASN A 8 4.92 17.40 7.13
CA ASN A 8 4.27 18.71 7.31
C ASN A 8 3.94 19.46 6.01
N GLU A 9 4.71 19.23 4.94
CA GLU A 9 4.53 19.89 3.64
C GLU A 9 3.40 19.29 2.78
N ALA A 10 2.69 18.29 3.29
CA ALA A 10 1.58 17.63 2.60
C ALA A 10 0.27 18.45 2.59
N GLU A 11 0.29 19.75 2.91
CA GLU A 11 -0.94 20.54 3.03
C GLU A 11 -1.74 20.56 1.72
N GLY A 12 -3.04 20.28 1.83
CA GLY A 12 -3.95 20.16 0.69
C GLY A 12 -3.88 18.83 -0.08
N LEU A 13 -3.03 17.87 0.32
CA LEU A 13 -3.07 16.51 -0.22
C LEU A 13 -4.06 15.65 0.57
N THR A 14 -4.98 15.02 -0.15
CA THR A 14 -5.91 14.03 0.41
C THR A 14 -5.61 12.68 -0.21
N PHE A 15 -5.23 11.70 0.62
CA PHE A 15 -5.10 10.31 0.20
C PHE A 15 -6.37 9.56 0.58
N ASN A 16 -7.00 8.94 -0.40
CA ASN A 16 -8.19 8.12 -0.20
C ASN A 16 -7.86 6.66 -0.48
N GLY A 17 -8.41 5.76 0.34
CA GLY A 17 -8.27 4.32 0.17
C GLY A 17 -9.57 3.61 0.53
N LYS A 18 -9.74 2.41 0.00
CA LYS A 18 -10.87 1.54 0.34
C LYS A 18 -10.33 0.28 1.00
N ILE A 19 -10.82 0.00 2.19
CA ILE A 19 -10.56 -1.26 2.90
C ILE A 19 -11.70 -2.22 2.53
N ASP A 20 -11.36 -3.45 2.14
CA ASP A 20 -12.36 -4.43 1.73
C ASP A 20 -13.22 -4.90 2.90
N ALA A 21 -12.58 -5.31 4.00
CA ALA A 21 -13.28 -5.77 5.20
C ALA A 21 -12.51 -5.41 6.48
N VAL A 22 -13.28 -5.15 7.54
CA VAL A 22 -12.78 -4.98 8.90
C VAL A 22 -13.62 -5.84 9.83
N PHE A 23 -12.98 -6.66 10.64
CA PHE A 23 -13.59 -7.47 11.68
C PHE A 23 -13.12 -7.00 13.04
N SER A 24 -13.94 -7.15 14.07
CA SER A 24 -13.57 -6.94 15.47
C SER A 24 -13.84 -8.21 16.27
N ASP A 25 -13.10 -8.39 17.36
CA ASP A 25 -13.50 -9.36 18.37
C ASP A 25 -14.79 -8.93 19.09
N GLU A 26 -15.35 -9.82 19.92
CA GLU A 26 -16.57 -9.55 20.68
C GLU A 26 -16.46 -8.34 21.61
N SER A 27 -15.23 -8.05 22.07
CA SER A 27 -14.98 -6.92 22.97
C SER A 27 -14.83 -5.59 22.23
N GLY A 28 -14.71 -5.63 20.90
CA GLY A 28 -14.41 -4.46 20.07
C GLY A 28 -13.01 -3.88 20.29
N ASN A 29 -12.10 -4.61 20.93
CA ASN A 29 -10.77 -4.09 21.28
C ASN A 29 -9.70 -4.47 20.28
N ASN A 30 -9.82 -5.64 19.65
CA ASN A 30 -8.90 -6.11 18.62
C ASN A 30 -9.61 -6.17 17.28
N HIS A 31 -8.88 -5.76 16.24
CA HIS A 31 -9.41 -5.65 14.89
C HIS A 31 -8.55 -6.42 13.91
N LEU A 32 -9.18 -6.90 12.84
CA LEU A 32 -8.53 -7.49 11.68
C LEU A 32 -8.98 -6.74 10.43
N ILE A 33 -8.02 -6.15 9.72
CA ILE A 33 -8.22 -5.64 8.36
C ILE A 33 -7.91 -6.78 7.39
N LEU A 34 -8.88 -7.14 6.55
CA LEU A 34 -8.73 -8.17 5.52
C LEU A 34 -8.88 -7.54 4.14
N ASP A 35 -7.93 -7.82 3.25
CA ASP A 35 -7.93 -7.39 1.87
C ASP A 35 -7.98 -8.61 0.95
N TYR A 36 -8.97 -8.66 0.05
CA TYR A 36 -9.23 -9.82 -0.78
C TYR A 36 -8.50 -9.72 -2.11
N LYS A 37 -7.79 -10.78 -2.45
CA LYS A 37 -6.97 -10.87 -3.66
C LYS A 37 -7.50 -11.94 -4.61
N THR A 38 -7.69 -11.53 -5.86
CA THR A 38 -8.07 -12.42 -6.97
C THR A 38 -6.86 -12.85 -7.80
N ASP A 39 -5.65 -12.54 -7.31
CA ASP A 39 -4.40 -12.93 -7.93
C ASP A 39 -4.30 -14.44 -8.14
N ARG A 40 -3.65 -14.83 -9.24
CA ARG A 40 -3.44 -16.24 -9.58
C ARG A 40 -2.32 -16.86 -8.73
N THR A 41 -1.38 -16.05 -8.29
CA THR A 41 -0.23 -16.42 -7.44
C THR A 41 -0.14 -15.47 -6.26
N SER A 42 0.71 -15.80 -5.28
CA SER A 42 0.92 -14.94 -4.11
C SER A 42 2.23 -14.15 -4.16
N ASP A 43 2.83 -14.02 -5.35
CA ASP A 43 4.18 -13.50 -5.50
C ASP A 43 4.28 -12.01 -5.09
N TYR A 44 3.19 -11.27 -5.29
CA TYR A 44 3.05 -9.85 -4.91
C TYR A 44 2.61 -9.62 -3.46
N GLY A 45 2.69 -10.64 -2.61
CA GLY A 45 2.27 -10.53 -1.22
C GLY A 45 3.02 -9.45 -0.44
N SER A 46 4.26 -9.11 -0.83
CA SER A 46 5.05 -8.10 -0.13
C SER A 46 4.51 -6.68 -0.33
N GLU A 47 4.12 -6.36 -1.56
CA GLU A 47 3.55 -5.07 -1.99
C GLU A 47 2.16 -4.89 -1.38
N HIS A 48 1.34 -5.93 -1.39
CA HIS A 48 0.04 -5.90 -0.74
C HIS A 48 0.14 -5.72 0.78
N ARG A 49 1.13 -6.34 1.43
CA ARG A 49 1.39 -6.09 2.86
C ARG A 49 1.86 -4.66 3.11
N GLN A 50 2.60 -4.04 2.20
CA GLN A 50 2.94 -2.61 2.32
C GLN A 50 1.68 -1.75 2.31
N GLN A 51 0.75 -1.99 1.38
CA GLN A 51 -0.55 -1.32 1.37
C GLN A 51 -1.32 -1.52 2.68
N LEU A 52 -1.40 -2.75 3.19
CA LEU A 52 -2.06 -3.06 4.45
C LEU A 52 -1.44 -2.31 5.65
N SER A 53 -0.13 -2.05 5.65
CA SER A 53 0.51 -1.24 6.69
C SER A 53 -0.01 0.20 6.72
N VAL A 54 -0.29 0.78 5.54
CA VAL A 54 -0.89 2.11 5.40
C VAL A 54 -2.34 2.10 5.86
N TYR A 55 -3.11 1.06 5.48
CA TYR A 55 -4.50 0.91 5.92
C TYR A 55 -4.61 0.78 7.45
N ARG A 56 -3.74 -0.01 8.07
CA ARG A 56 -3.65 -0.09 9.54
C ARG A 56 -3.41 1.28 10.17
N ARG A 57 -2.46 2.05 9.65
CA ARG A 57 -2.15 3.40 10.15
C ARG A 57 -3.35 4.34 10.02
N ILE A 58 -3.95 4.41 8.84
CA ILE A 58 -5.10 5.29 8.58
C ILE A 58 -6.30 4.89 9.44
N TYR A 59 -6.58 3.59 9.55
CA TYR A 59 -7.67 3.08 10.38
C TYR A 59 -7.46 3.39 11.86
N SER A 60 -6.24 3.17 12.36
CA SER A 60 -5.85 3.51 13.73
C SER A 60 -6.09 4.98 14.04
N VAL A 61 -5.59 5.89 13.19
CA VAL A 61 -5.77 7.34 13.36
C VAL A 61 -7.24 7.76 13.23
N GLY A 62 -7.98 7.15 12.31
CA GLY A 62 -9.40 7.46 12.09
C GLY A 62 -10.32 7.00 13.22
N THR A 63 -9.93 5.96 13.97
CA THR A 63 -10.76 5.33 15.01
C THR A 63 -10.25 5.55 16.43
N GLY A 64 -9.00 5.96 16.60
CA GLY A 64 -8.31 6.04 17.88
C GLY A 64 -7.83 4.69 18.43
N ILE A 65 -8.02 3.59 17.70
CA ILE A 65 -7.58 2.25 18.13
C ILE A 65 -6.07 2.14 17.94
N PRO A 66 -5.27 1.71 18.94
CA PRO A 66 -3.83 1.56 18.78
C PRO A 66 -3.46 0.56 17.68
N GLU A 67 -2.47 0.89 16.84
CA GLU A 67 -2.02 0.01 15.74
C GLU A 67 -1.66 -1.41 16.19
N GLY A 68 -1.11 -1.58 17.40
CA GLY A 68 -0.78 -2.89 17.95
C GLY A 68 -1.99 -3.81 18.22
N ARG A 69 -3.21 -3.25 18.21
CA ARG A 69 -4.48 -4.00 18.32
C ARG A 69 -5.15 -4.24 16.96
N ILE A 70 -4.50 -3.85 15.86
CA ILE A 70 -5.02 -3.99 14.51
C ILE A 70 -4.12 -4.95 13.74
N LYS A 71 -4.63 -6.14 13.49
CA LYS A 71 -4.03 -7.15 12.62
C LYS A 71 -4.42 -6.90 11.18
N VAL A 72 -3.61 -7.41 10.26
CA VAL A 72 -3.88 -7.34 8.83
C VAL A 72 -3.69 -8.71 8.20
N ALA A 73 -4.47 -9.01 7.16
CA ALA A 73 -4.33 -10.26 6.40
C ALA A 73 -4.73 -10.07 4.94
N LEU A 74 -4.22 -10.96 4.08
CA LEU A 74 -4.62 -11.09 2.69
C LEU A 74 -5.45 -12.36 2.50
N GLY A 75 -6.65 -12.22 1.95
CA GLY A 75 -7.53 -13.33 1.59
C GLY A 75 -7.45 -13.62 0.10
N TYR A 76 -6.61 -14.56 -0.31
CA TYR A 76 -6.56 -15.02 -1.70
C TYR A 76 -7.73 -15.95 -1.99
N VAL A 77 -8.56 -15.61 -2.97
CA VAL A 77 -9.80 -16.37 -3.31
C VAL A 77 -9.76 -16.97 -4.71
N SER A 78 -8.66 -16.82 -5.46
CA SER A 78 -8.58 -17.23 -6.87
C SER A 78 -7.23 -17.79 -7.28
N LEU A 79 -6.48 -18.38 -6.35
CA LEU A 79 -5.17 -18.97 -6.64
C LEU A 79 -5.33 -20.11 -7.65
N ARG A 80 -4.43 -20.16 -8.65
CA ARG A 80 -4.42 -21.20 -9.69
C ARG A 80 -2.97 -21.53 -10.04
N GLY A 81 -2.67 -22.82 -10.12
CA GLY A 81 -1.36 -23.29 -10.58
C GLY A 81 -1.05 -22.84 -12.01
N THR A 82 0.24 -22.88 -12.36
CA THR A 82 0.73 -22.52 -13.71
C THR A 82 0.06 -23.36 -14.80
N VAL A 83 -0.17 -24.65 -14.52
CA VAL A 83 -0.98 -25.53 -15.37
C VAL A 83 -2.43 -25.43 -14.96
N ASN A 84 -3.32 -25.11 -15.92
CA ASN A 84 -4.75 -25.02 -15.66
C ASN A 84 -5.34 -26.42 -15.45
N THR A 85 -5.57 -26.80 -14.20
CA THR A 85 -6.22 -28.06 -13.83
C THR A 85 -7.73 -27.90 -13.56
N GLY A 86 -8.31 -26.73 -13.81
CA GLY A 86 -9.68 -26.39 -13.44
C GLY A 86 -9.93 -26.23 -11.93
N LYS A 87 -8.89 -26.36 -11.09
CA LYS A 87 -8.99 -26.15 -9.63
C LYS A 87 -8.72 -24.69 -9.29
N ILE A 88 -9.53 -24.14 -8.40
CA ILE A 88 -9.34 -22.81 -7.79
C ILE A 88 -9.05 -23.05 -6.32
N ASP A 89 -7.97 -22.44 -5.84
CA ASP A 89 -7.53 -22.55 -4.46
C ASP A 89 -7.69 -21.21 -3.72
N TYR A 90 -7.70 -21.28 -2.40
CA TYR A 90 -7.85 -20.13 -1.52
C TYR A 90 -6.84 -20.20 -0.37
N ARG A 91 -6.40 -19.03 0.09
CA ARG A 91 -5.42 -18.95 1.18
C ARG A 91 -5.62 -17.68 1.99
N LEU A 92 -5.55 -17.80 3.30
CA LEU A 92 -5.36 -16.68 4.20
C LEU A 92 -3.86 -16.52 4.47
N ASP A 93 -3.31 -15.34 4.18
CA ASP A 93 -1.95 -14.95 4.51
C ASP A 93 -2.02 -13.88 5.61
N ASP A 94 -1.71 -14.29 6.84
CA ASP A 94 -1.73 -13.48 8.04
C ASP A 94 -0.33 -12.94 8.40
N ALA A 95 0.62 -12.99 7.47
CA ALA A 95 1.95 -12.46 7.70
C ALA A 95 1.90 -10.94 7.89
N GLU A 96 2.47 -10.47 9.00
CA GLU A 96 2.55 -9.05 9.29
C GLU A 96 3.45 -8.31 8.29
N PRO A 97 3.13 -7.05 7.92
CA PRO A 97 4.02 -6.21 7.15
C PRO A 97 5.35 -6.05 7.87
N ARG A 98 6.44 -6.04 7.10
CA ARG A 98 7.77 -5.74 7.64
C ARG A 98 7.75 -4.34 8.29
N PRO A 99 8.53 -4.11 9.37
CA PRO A 99 8.61 -2.79 10.00
C PRO A 99 8.92 -1.66 9.00
N SER A 100 9.79 -1.93 8.02
CA SER A 100 10.20 -0.98 6.99
C SER A 100 9.15 -0.70 5.91
N ALA A 101 8.02 -1.40 5.90
CA ALA A 101 6.99 -1.24 4.87
C ALA A 101 6.35 0.16 4.93
N LEU A 102 6.02 0.62 6.14
CA LEU A 102 5.47 1.95 6.34
C LEU A 102 6.53 3.02 6.04
N ASP A 103 7.79 2.79 6.42
CA ASP A 103 8.90 3.71 6.14
C ASP A 103 9.10 3.89 4.64
N THR A 104 9.00 2.80 3.87
CA THR A 104 9.10 2.83 2.41
C THR A 104 7.95 3.64 1.80
N PHE A 105 6.73 3.47 2.30
CA PHE A 105 5.59 4.28 1.88
C PHE A 105 5.81 5.77 2.19
N LYS A 106 6.25 6.10 3.40
CA LYS A 106 6.53 7.48 3.82
C LYS A 106 7.60 8.13 2.96
N ARG A 107 8.66 7.39 2.59
CA ARG A 107 9.71 7.86 1.68
C ARG A 107 9.12 8.24 0.31
N HIS A 108 8.33 7.36 -0.30
CA HIS A 108 7.69 7.65 -1.59
C HIS A 108 6.69 8.81 -1.50
N LEU A 109 5.94 8.91 -0.39
CA LEU A 109 5.01 10.01 -0.17
C LEU A 109 5.77 11.35 0.01
N GLY A 110 6.88 11.35 0.74
CA GLY A 110 7.74 12.52 0.88
C GLY A 110 8.33 12.98 -0.45
N GLU A 111 8.79 12.03 -1.26
CA GLU A 111 9.28 12.30 -2.62
C GLU A 111 8.18 12.89 -3.51
N LEU A 112 6.96 12.34 -3.47
CA LEU A 112 5.80 12.90 -4.18
C LEU A 112 5.46 14.33 -3.74
N ILE A 113 5.52 14.60 -2.43
CA ILE A 113 5.31 15.95 -1.88
C ILE A 113 6.39 16.90 -2.40
N HIS A 114 7.64 16.45 -2.45
CA HIS A 114 8.74 17.26 -2.96
C HIS A 114 8.55 17.57 -4.45
N TYR A 115 8.22 16.57 -5.28
CA TYR A 115 7.88 16.78 -6.69
C TYR A 115 6.74 17.78 -6.92
N ARG A 116 5.73 17.79 -6.04
CA ARG A 116 4.64 18.75 -6.11
C ARG A 116 5.11 20.17 -5.78
N ASN A 117 5.99 20.32 -4.80
CA ASN A 117 6.45 21.61 -4.31
C ASN A 117 7.58 22.19 -5.20
N ASP A 118 8.36 21.32 -5.83
CA ASP A 118 9.44 21.65 -6.75
C ASP A 118 9.34 20.78 -8.02
N PRO A 119 8.60 21.25 -9.04
CA PRO A 119 8.47 20.55 -10.31
C PRO A 119 9.79 20.41 -11.08
N GLU A 120 10.76 21.32 -10.91
CA GLU A 120 12.06 21.21 -11.58
C GLU A 120 12.85 20.02 -11.04
N TYR A 121 12.84 19.83 -9.72
CA TYR A 121 13.41 18.62 -9.10
C TYR A 121 12.79 17.33 -9.66
N PHE A 122 11.48 17.33 -9.93
CA PHE A 122 10.83 16.20 -10.60
C PHE A 122 11.38 15.94 -12.01
N ILE A 123 11.54 16.99 -12.81
CA ILE A 123 12.10 16.87 -14.16
C ILE A 123 13.54 16.35 -14.09
N ASP A 124 14.38 16.90 -13.22
CA ASP A 124 15.75 16.43 -13.04
C ASP A 124 15.81 14.96 -12.61
N ALA A 125 14.99 14.58 -11.63
CA ALA A 125 14.89 13.20 -11.17
C ALA A 125 14.44 12.26 -12.30
N LEU A 126 13.46 12.69 -13.12
CA LEU A 126 12.98 11.93 -14.27
C LEU A 126 14.07 11.78 -15.34
N MET A 127 14.79 12.86 -15.67
CA MET A 127 15.84 12.87 -16.68
C MET A 127 17.10 12.10 -16.26
N SER A 128 17.31 11.94 -14.96
CA SER A 128 18.43 11.18 -14.39
C SER A 128 18.22 9.65 -14.38
N LYS A 129 17.02 9.16 -14.69
CA LYS A 129 16.73 7.72 -14.73
C LYS A 129 17.24 7.08 -16.04
N GLU A 130 17.72 5.84 -15.94
CA GLU A 130 18.12 5.05 -17.11
C GLU A 130 16.93 4.75 -18.03
N GLU A 131 17.21 4.61 -19.34
CA GLU A 131 16.25 4.47 -20.46
C GLU A 131 15.24 3.30 -20.37
N ASP A 132 15.40 2.40 -19.40
CA ASP A 132 14.52 1.24 -19.22
C ASP A 132 13.32 1.51 -18.31
N ASP A 133 13.19 2.72 -17.75
CA ASP A 133 11.97 3.14 -17.05
C ASP A 133 10.84 3.42 -18.06
N THR A 134 9.77 2.64 -17.97
CA THR A 134 8.60 2.72 -18.86
C THR A 134 7.97 4.12 -18.89
N LEU A 135 7.97 4.84 -17.75
CA LEU A 135 7.42 6.20 -17.67
C LEU A 135 8.29 7.19 -18.45
N TYR A 136 9.62 7.08 -18.31
CA TYR A 136 10.58 7.88 -19.07
C TYR A 136 10.36 7.71 -20.58
N ARG A 137 10.20 6.47 -21.06
CA ARG A 137 9.90 6.19 -22.48
C ARG A 137 8.58 6.79 -22.96
N TYR A 138 7.53 6.77 -22.14
CA TYR A 138 6.24 7.36 -22.53
C TYR A 138 6.28 8.88 -22.57
N MET A 139 6.96 9.53 -21.61
CA MET A 139 7.01 10.99 -21.55
C MET A 139 7.92 11.60 -22.63
N THR A 140 9.08 10.99 -22.88
CA THR A 140 10.03 11.45 -23.93
C THR A 140 9.54 11.19 -25.35
N ARG A 141 8.53 10.35 -25.56
CA ARG A 141 7.95 10.09 -26.89
C ARG A 141 7.10 11.24 -27.43
N TYR A 142 6.68 12.17 -26.57
CA TYR A 142 5.81 13.29 -26.92
C TYR A 142 6.49 14.67 -26.76
N ILE A 143 7.80 14.66 -26.46
CA ILE A 143 8.68 15.83 -26.45
C ILE A 143 9.56 15.75 -27.70
#